data_AF-A0A967MDH4-F1
#
_entry.id   AF-A0A967MDH4-F1
#
_cell.length_a   1.000
_cell.length_b   1.000
_cell.length_c   1.000
_cell.angle_alpha   90.00
_cell.angle_beta   90.00
_cell.angle_gamma   90.00
#
_symmetry.space_group_name_H-M   'P 1'
#
loop_
_entity.id
_entity.type
_entity.pdbx_description
1 polymer ?
#
loop_
_entity_poly.entity_id
_entity_poly.type
_entity_poly.pdbx_seq_one_letter_code
_entity_poly.pdbx_strand_id
1 'polypeptide(L)' 'LDLATDDGLRVAVLTGTPPAFSAGGDLGMLEDHARRTREEGFDATDEMRSFYDRFLALRELPVPVVAAINGHAV' A
#
# COMPACT_ATOMS: atom_id res chain seq x y z
N LEU A 1 9.37 5.20 12.52
CA LEU A 1 8.38 6.13 13.11
C LEU A 1 7.13 5.31 13.32
N ASP A 2 6.80 5.00 14.56
CA ASP A 2 5.54 4.35 14.88
C ASP A 2 4.48 5.45 15.04
N LEU A 3 3.75 5.72 13.96
CA LEU A 3 2.74 6.78 13.93
C LEU A 3 1.54 6.45 14.82
N ALA A 4 1.28 5.16 15.07
CA ALA A 4 0.13 4.73 15.86
C ALA A 4 0.30 5.03 17.35
N THR A 5 1.54 5.12 17.83
CA THR A 5 1.88 5.38 19.23
C THR A 5 2.31 6.83 19.50
N ASP A 6 2.21 7.72 18.51
CA ASP A 6 2.60 9.12 18.66
C ASP A 6 1.43 9.94 19.25
N ASP A 7 1.48 10.20 20.56
CA ASP A 7 0.49 11.03 21.28
C ASP A 7 0.37 12.47 20.74
N GLY A 8 1.40 12.95 20.01
CA GLY A 8 1.40 14.26 19.36
C GLY A 8 0.71 14.26 18.00
N LEU A 9 0.44 13.10 17.40
CA LEU A 9 -0.19 13.00 16.09
C LEU A 9 -1.66 13.42 16.17
N ARG A 10 -2.07 14.33 15.27
CA ARG A 10 -3.47 14.84 15.21
C ARG A 10 -4.16 14.57 13.88
N VAL A 11 -3.39 14.41 12.82
CA VAL A 11 -3.85 14.15 11.46
C VAL A 11 -2.68 13.59 10.65
N ALA A 12 -2.95 12.66 9.74
CA ALA A 12 -1.98 12.22 8.73
C ALA A 12 -2.43 12.72 7.35
N VAL A 13 -1.49 13.25 6.56
CA VAL A 13 -1.74 13.67 5.18
C VAL A 13 -0.88 12.83 4.24
N LEU A 14 -1.51 12.13 3.30
CA LEU A 14 -0.86 11.33 2.28
C LEU A 14 -0.96 12.02 0.92
N THR A 15 0.14 12.09 0.17
CA THR A 15 0.18 12.59 -1.22
C THR A 15 1.15 11.74 -2.03
N GLY A 16 1.05 11.79 -3.37
CA GLY A 16 1.99 11.08 -4.25
C GLY A 16 3.10 12.00 -4.77
N THR A 17 4.16 11.39 -5.28
CA THR A 17 5.16 12.11 -6.05
C THR A 17 4.65 12.27 -7.50
N PRO A 18 4.67 13.47 -8.10
CA PRO A 18 4.25 13.65 -9.49
C PRO A 18 4.92 12.63 -10.44
N PRO A 19 4.21 12.16 -11.48
CA PRO A 19 2.97 12.72 -12.04
C PRO A 19 1.65 12.12 -11.52
N ALA A 20 1.68 11.17 -10.58
CA ALA A 20 0.48 10.49 -10.07
C ALA A 20 0.39 10.57 -8.55
N PHE A 21 -0.83 10.48 -8.02
CA PHE A 21 -1.02 10.22 -6.60
C PHE A 21 -0.73 8.73 -6.31
N SER A 22 -1.37 7.85 -7.08
CA SER A 22 -1.16 6.40 -7.09
C SER A 22 -1.35 5.89 -8.52
N ALA A 23 -0.36 5.16 -9.04
CA ALA A 23 -0.43 4.57 -10.38
C ALA A 23 -1.11 3.19 -10.40
N GLY A 24 -1.54 2.68 -9.23
CA GLY A 24 -2.09 1.34 -9.07
C GLY A 24 -1.04 0.30 -8.66
N GLY A 25 -1.39 -0.97 -8.83
CA GLY A 25 -0.51 -2.10 -8.50
C GLY A 25 0.57 -2.37 -9.55
N ASP A 26 1.65 -3.03 -9.13
CA ASP A 26 2.71 -3.48 -10.02
C ASP A 26 2.26 -4.70 -10.84
N LEU A 27 1.92 -4.47 -12.11
CA LEU A 27 1.48 -5.54 -13.01
C LEU A 27 2.58 -6.57 -13.29
N GLY A 28 3.85 -6.16 -13.32
CA GLY A 28 4.97 -7.07 -13.53
C GLY A 28 5.15 -8.01 -12.34
N MET A 29 4.99 -7.50 -11.12
CA MET A 29 4.96 -8.33 -9.91
C MET A 29 3.83 -9.36 -9.95
N LEU A 30 2.62 -8.95 -10.35
CA LEU A 30 1.48 -9.86 -10.47
C LEU A 30 1.69 -10.93 -11.54
N GLU A 31 2.27 -10.58 -12.68
CA GLU A 31 2.63 -11.52 -13.75
C GLU A 31 3.67 -12.54 -13.28
N ASP A 32 4.70 -12.10 -12.55
CA ASP A 32 5.73 -12.98 -12.00
C ASP A 32 5.15 -13.96 -10.97
N HIS A 33 4.33 -13.47 -10.04
CA HIS A 33 3.64 -14.35 -9.09
C HIS A 33 2.78 -15.39 -9.82
N ALA A 34 1.99 -14.96 -10.81
CA ALA A 34 1.14 -15.87 -11.57
C ALA A 34 1.96 -16.92 -12.34
N ARG A 35 3.11 -16.53 -12.89
CA ARG A 35 4.05 -17.45 -13.56
C ARG A 35 4.60 -18.48 -12.57
N ARG A 36 5.17 -18.03 -11.46
CA ARG A 36 5.76 -18.90 -10.41
C ARG A 36 4.72 -19.83 -9.80
N THR A 37 3.48 -19.38 -9.58
CA THR A 37 2.40 -20.27 -9.11
C THR A 37 2.12 -21.40 -10.11
N ARG A 38 2.09 -21.11 -11.41
CA ARG A 38 1.83 -22.13 -12.45
C ARG A 38 3.02 -23.08 -12.66
N GLU A 39 4.24 -22.55 -12.66
CA GLU A 39 5.44 -23.27 -13.10
C GLU A 39 6.20 -23.92 -11.94
N GLU A 40 6.19 -23.30 -10.77
CA GLU A 40 7.04 -23.66 -9.62
C GLU A 40 6.20 -24.11 -8.41
N GLY A 41 4.87 -24.05 -8.49
CA GLY A 41 3.98 -24.34 -7.36
C GLY A 41 4.08 -23.29 -6.24
N PHE A 42 4.55 -22.09 -6.56
CA PHE A 42 4.70 -20.99 -5.60
C PHE A 42 3.34 -20.50 -5.06
N ASP A 43 3.22 -20.40 -3.73
CA ASP A 43 2.08 -19.79 -3.07
C ASP A 43 2.40 -18.33 -2.71
N ALA A 44 1.74 -17.39 -3.39
CA ALA A 44 1.92 -15.96 -3.17
C ALA A 44 1.12 -15.42 -1.96
N THR A 45 0.34 -16.26 -1.27
CA THR A 45 -0.62 -15.81 -0.25
C THR A 45 0.03 -14.99 0.86
N ASP A 46 1.16 -15.45 1.40
CA ASP A 46 1.84 -14.75 2.49
C ASP A 46 2.47 -13.43 2.04
N GLU A 47 3.04 -13.39 0.83
CA GLU A 47 3.58 -12.16 0.24
C GLU A 47 2.47 -11.13 -0.01
N MET A 48 1.34 -11.56 -0.58
CA MET A 48 0.19 -10.70 -0.82
C MET A 48 -0.42 -10.20 0.50
N ARG A 49 -0.56 -11.07 1.50
CA ARG A 49 -1.04 -10.66 2.83
C ARG A 49 -0.14 -9.61 3.45
N SER A 50 1.17 -9.84 3.46
CA SER A 50 2.16 -8.90 4.01
C SER A 50 2.12 -7.54 3.29
N PHE A 51 1.93 -7.52 1.97
CA PHE A 51 1.74 -6.30 1.21
C PHE A 51 0.46 -5.55 1.65
N TYR A 52 -0.68 -6.24 1.71
CA TYR A 52 -1.95 -5.62 2.08
C TYR A 52 -1.97 -5.14 3.54
N ASP A 53 -1.35 -5.86 4.46
CA ASP A 53 -1.23 -5.43 5.86
C ASP A 53 -0.52 -4.07 5.95
N ARG A 54 0.55 -3.87 5.16
CA ARG A 54 1.27 -2.59 5.09
C ARG A 54 0.45 -1.51 4.38
N PHE A 55 -0.17 -1.85 3.25
CA PHE A 55 -0.95 -0.90 2.45
C PHE A 55 -2.17 -0.39 3.22
N LEU A 56 -2.81 -1.25 4.02
CA LEU A 56 -4.01 -0.93 4.77
C LEU A 56 -3.75 -0.41 6.18
N ALA A 57 -2.50 -0.44 6.68
CA ALA A 57 -2.13 0.04 8.02
C ALA A 57 -2.57 1.49 8.30
N LEU A 58 -2.68 2.33 7.26
CA LEU A 58 -3.20 3.70 7.38
C LEU A 58 -4.62 3.75 7.96
N ARG A 59 -5.43 2.70 7.76
CA ARG A 59 -6.81 2.60 8.29
C ARG A 59 -6.86 2.36 9.79
N GLU A 60 -5.74 1.96 10.39
CA GLU A 60 -5.64 1.63 11.81
C GLU A 60 -5.13 2.82 12.64
N LEU A 61 -4.75 3.92 11.99
CA LEU A 61 -4.30 5.12 12.69
C LEU A 61 -5.44 5.71 13.55
N PRO A 62 -5.18 6.07 14.81
CA PRO A 62 -6.20 6.61 15.72
C PRO A 62 -6.54 8.09 15.46
N VAL A 63 -6.19 8.60 14.28
CA VAL A 63 -6.37 10.00 13.87
C VAL A 63 -6.95 10.06 12.45
N PRO A 64 -7.58 11.17 12.05
CA PRO A 64 -8.02 11.35 10.67
C PRO A 64 -6.86 11.24 9.67
N VAL A 65 -7.11 10.53 8.57
CA VAL A 65 -6.19 10.43 7.42
C VAL A 65 -6.80 11.19 6.24
N VAL A 66 -6.04 12.12 5.68
CA VAL A 66 -6.45 12.94 4.53
C VAL A 66 -5.58 12.59 3.33
N ALA A 67 -6.21 12.22 2.21
CA ALA A 67 -5.52 12.06 0.94
C ALA A 67 -5.48 13.42 0.21
N ALA A 68 -4.30 14.01 0.09
CA ALA A 68 -4.03 15.15 -0.77
C ALA A 68 -3.72 14.65 -2.19
N ILE A 69 -4.79 14.36 -2.95
CA ILE A 69 -4.71 13.80 -4.30
C ILE A 69 -4.18 14.87 -5.27
N ASN A 70 -2.98 14.65 -5.80
CA ASN A 70 -2.24 15.59 -6.64
C ASN A 70 -2.00 15.08 -8.08
N GLY A 71 -2.69 14.02 -8.49
CA GLY A 71 -2.59 13.39 -9.80
C GLY A 71 -3.53 12.19 -9.92
N HIS A 72 -3.31 11.33 -10.91
CA HIS A 72 -4.10 10.11 -11.09
C HIS A 72 -4.06 9.22 -9.84
N ALA A 73 -5.20 8.66 -9.48
CA ALA A 73 -5.39 7.69 -8.41
C ALA A 73 -6.16 6.49 -9.00
N VAL A 74 -5.43 5.41 -9.28
CA VAL A 74 -5.89 4.22 -10.01
C VAL A 74 -5.86 3.00 -9.10
#